data_AF-A0A7X6A941-F1
#
_entry.id   AF-A0A7X6A941-F1
#
_cell.length_a   1.000
_cell.length_b   1.000
_cell.length_c   1.000
_cell.angle_alpha   90.00
_cell.angle_beta   90.00
_cell.angle_gamma   90.00
#
_symmetry.space_group_name_H-M   'P 1'
#
loop_
_entity.id
_entity.type
_entity.pdbx_description
1 polymer ?
#
loop_
_entity_poly.entity_id
_entity_poly.type
_entity_poly.pdbx_seq_one_letter_code
_entity_poly.pdbx_strand_id
1 'polypeptide(L)' 'MLVAHGLAPTRAKAQALVLAGDVRCGGLRVDKPGQLVDRDADISVRPGRRWVGRGARKLEPALLAFGLDPR' A
#
# COMPACT_ATOMS: atom_id res chain seq x y z
N MET A 1 5.92 11.67 -8.08
CA MET A 1 5.67 10.38 -8.74
C MET A 1 4.44 9.67 -8.18
N LEU A 2 4.45 9.07 -6.99
CA LEU A 2 3.31 8.29 -6.44
C LEU A 2 1.92 8.95 -6.57
N VAL A 3 1.79 10.23 -6.24
CA VAL A 3 0.52 10.97 -6.38
C VAL A 3 0.13 11.17 -7.85
N ALA A 4 1.12 11.45 -8.70
CA ALA A 4 0.90 11.66 -10.14
C ALA A 4 0.47 10.37 -10.86
N HIS A 5 0.88 9.20 -10.36
CA HIS A 5 0.42 7.89 -10.84
C HIS A 5 -0.86 7.39 -10.14
N GLY A 6 -1.50 8.21 -9.29
CA GLY A 6 -2.72 7.83 -8.57
C GLY A 6 -2.52 6.76 -7.47
N LEU A 7 -1.27 6.37 -7.17
CA LEU A 7 -0.93 5.35 -6.18
C LEU A 7 -1.06 5.86 -4.73
N ALA A 8 -1.13 7.18 -4.54
CA ALA A 8 -1.38 7.79 -3.25
C ALA A 8 -2.22 9.07 -3.42
N PRO A 9 -3.21 9.32 -2.55
CA PRO A 9 -4.10 10.46 -2.68
C PRO A 9 -3.44 11.80 -2.33
N THR A 10 -2.39 11.79 -1.51
CA THR A 10 -1.67 12.99 -1.08
C THR A 10 -0.16 12.75 -0.98
N ARG A 11 0.62 13.83 -1.01
CA ARG A 11 2.08 13.76 -0.82
C ARG A 11 2.46 13.18 0.54
N ALA A 12 1.74 13.55 1.59
CA ALA A 12 1.96 13.02 2.93
C ALA A 12 1.72 11.50 2.99
N LYS A 13 0.64 11.01 2.34
CA LYS A 13 0.35 9.58 2.29
C LYS A 13 1.38 8.83 1.44
N ALA A 14 1.83 9.41 0.33
CA ALA A 14 2.94 8.86 -0.46
C ALA A 14 4.22 8.72 0.37
N GLN A 15 4.59 9.75 1.14
CA GLN A 15 5.76 9.69 2.04
C GLN A 15 5.59 8.60 3.11
N ALA A 16 4.41 8.49 3.72
CA ALA A 16 4.13 7.46 4.71
C ALA A 16 4.27 6.04 4.13
N LEU A 17 3.79 5.80 2.90
CA LEU A 17 3.93 4.51 2.22
C LEU A 17 5.39 4.16 1.93
N VAL A 18 6.19 5.14 1.51
CA VAL A 18 7.63 4.95 1.30
C VAL A 18 8.33 4.61 2.62
N LEU A 19 8.04 5.38 3.69
CA LEU A 19 8.63 5.15 5.01
C LEU A 19 8.20 3.82 5.64
N ALA A 20 6.96 3.39 5.38
CA ALA A 20 6.47 2.07 5.78
C ALA A 20 7.15 0.91 5.01
N GLY A 21 7.82 1.21 3.88
CA GLY A 21 8.42 0.20 3.03
C GLY A 21 7.46 -0.48 2.08
N ASP A 22 6.29 0.11 1.88
CA ASP A 22 5.24 -0.45 1.05
C ASP A 22 5.45 -0.10 -0.42
N VAL A 23 6.39 0.78 -0.77
CA VAL A 23 6.67 1.18 -2.16
C VAL A 23 7.83 0.40 -2.74
N ARG A 24 7.62 -0.16 -3.94
CA ARG A 24 8.65 -0.82 -4.75
C ARG A 24 8.73 -0.19 -6.14
N CYS A 25 9.93 -0.14 -6.68
CA CYS A 25 10.26 0.39 -7.99
C CYS A 25 11.17 -0.61 -8.71
N GLY A 26 10.73 -1.18 -9.84
CA GLY A 26 11.49 -2.21 -10.57
C GLY A 26 11.85 -3.43 -9.72
N GLY A 27 10.98 -3.79 -8.77
CA GLY A 27 11.20 -4.89 -7.82
C GLY A 27 12.01 -4.54 -6.57
N LEU A 28 12.68 -3.39 -6.53
CA LEU A 28 13.45 -2.91 -5.38
C LEU A 28 12.61 -2.01 -4.46
N ARG A 29 12.85 -2.07 -3.15
CA ARG A 29 12.16 -1.22 -2.17
C ARG A 29 12.69 0.22 -2.28
N VAL A 30 11.78 1.19 -2.22
CA VAL A 30 12.12 2.61 -2.12
C VAL A 30 12.17 2.97 -0.64
N ASP A 31 13.33 3.42 -0.15
CA ASP A 31 13.54 3.70 1.27
C ASP A 31 13.46 5.19 1.60
N LYS A 32 13.64 6.06 0.60
CA LYS A 32 13.65 7.52 0.78
C LYS A 32 12.59 8.17 -0.11
N PRO A 33 11.70 9.03 0.42
CA PRO A 33 10.67 9.69 -0.38
C PRO A 33 11.22 10.62 -1.49
N GLY A 34 12.48 11.06 -1.34
CA GLY A 34 13.20 11.86 -2.34
C GLY A 34 14.12 11.05 -3.25
N GLN A 35 14.05 9.71 -3.21
CA GLN A 35 14.83 8.86 -4.10
C GLN A 35 14.41 9.13 -5.55
N LEU A 36 15.39 9.48 -6.39
CA LEU A 36 15.19 9.59 -7.83
C LEU A 36 14.92 8.19 -8.38
N VAL A 37 13.77 8.05 -9.04
CA VAL A 37 13.31 6.85 -9.72
C VAL A 37 12.93 7.27 -11.14
N ASP A 38 13.15 6.38 -12.09
CA ASP A 38 12.83 6.67 -13.48
C ASP A 38 11.33 6.96 -13.64
N ARG A 39 10.97 7.86 -14.55
CA ARG A 39 9.56 8.22 -14.79
C ARG A 39 8.74 7.05 -15.30
N ASP A 40 9.39 6.13 -16.02
CA ASP A 40 8.77 4.94 -16.61
C ASP A 40 9.04 3.68 -15.78
N ALA A 41 9.63 3.82 -14.59
CA ALA A 41 9.87 2.68 -13.74
C ALA A 41 8.54 2.07 -13.25
N ASP A 42 8.46 0.75 -13.26
CA ASP A 42 7.31 0.03 -12.73
C ASP A 42 7.24 0.19 -11.20
N ILE A 43 6.30 1.02 -10.74
CA ILE A 43 6.08 1.29 -9.33
C ILE A 43 4.85 0.55 -8.84
N SER A 44 5.05 -0.25 -7.80
CA SER A 44 3.97 -0.93 -7.08
C SER A 44 3.95 -0.50 -5.62
N VAL A 45 2.74 -0.42 -5.07
CA VAL A 45 2.50 -0.18 -3.65
C VAL A 45 1.89 -1.45 -3.07
N ARG A 46 2.50 -1.99 -2.00
CA ARG A 46 1.93 -3.10 -1.27
C ARG A 46 0.60 -2.66 -0.65
N PRO A 47 -0.48 -3.43 -0.83
CA PRO A 47 -1.72 -3.15 -0.14
C PRO A 47 -1.48 -3.23 1.36
N GLY A 48 -1.93 -2.19 2.07
CA GLY A 48 -1.85 -2.12 3.52
C GLY A 48 -2.60 -3.27 4.17
N ARG A 49 -2.30 -3.54 5.43
CA ARG A 49 -3.03 -4.53 6.22
C ARG A 49 -4.50 -4.11 6.28
N ARG A 50 -5.42 -4.94 5.75
CA ARG A 50 -6.87 -4.68 5.76
C ARG A 50 -7.42 -4.51 7.18
N TRP A 51 -6.75 -5.14 8.16
CA TRP A 51 -7.22 -5.21 9.53
C TRP A 51 -6.15 -4.78 10.55
N VAL A 52 -6.58 -4.05 11.58
CA VAL A 52 -5.72 -3.49 12.63
C VAL A 52 -5.38 -4.45 13.77
N GLY A 53 -5.97 -5.65 13.79
CA GLY A 53 -5.78 -6.62 14.88
C GLY A 53 -5.92 -8.07 14.44
N ARG A 54 -5.37 -8.99 15.26
CA ARG A 54 -5.44 -10.44 14.98
C ARG A 54 -6.85 -11.01 15.05
N GLY A 55 -7.79 -10.33 15.72
CA GLY A 55 -9.19 -10.74 15.79
C GLY A 55 -9.83 -10.87 14.41
N ALA A 56 -9.45 -10.03 13.46
CA ALA A 56 -9.95 -10.10 12.10
C ALA A 56 -9.60 -11.40 11.37
N ARG A 57 -8.49 -12.08 11.72
CA ARG A 57 -8.16 -13.39 11.12
C ARG A 57 -9.20 -14.48 11.42
N LYS A 58 -9.94 -14.34 12.53
CA LYS A 58 -11.03 -15.27 12.88
C LYS A 58 -12.33 -14.91 12.17
N LEU A 59 -12.56 -13.61 11.96
CA LEU A 59 -13.82 -13.09 11.43
C LEU A 59 -13.82 -13.08 9.89
N GLU A 60 -12.68 -12.88 9.26
CA GLU A 60 -12.54 -12.80 7.80
C GLU A 60 -13.05 -14.05 7.06
N PRO A 61 -12.78 -15.30 7.51
CA PRO A 61 -13.40 -16.49 6.92
C PRO A 61 -14.92 -16.52 7.07
N ALA A 62 -15.45 -16.06 8.22
CA ALA A 62 -16.88 -16.00 8.45
C ALA A 62 -17.55 -14.94 7.56
N LEU A 63 -16.96 -13.75 7.47
CA LEU A 63 -17.43 -12.68 6.59
C LEU A 63 -17.47 -13.13 5.12
N LEU A 64 -16.45 -13.85 4.65
CA LEU A 64 -16.43 -14.45 3.31
C LEU A 64 -17.53 -15.50 3.13
N ALA A 65 -17.71 -16.39 4.11
CA ALA A 65 -18.75 -17.43 4.06
C ALA A 65 -20.17 -16.86 4.04
N PHE A 66 -20.39 -15.73 4.72
CA PHE A 66 -21.68 -15.04 4.77
C PHE A 66 -21.83 -13.94 3.70
N GLY A 67 -20.82 -13.72 2.85
CA GLY A 67 -20.86 -12.69 1.80
C GLY A 67 -20.94 -11.25 2.33
N LEU A 68 -20.41 -10.99 3.53
CA LEU A 68 -20.46 -9.70 4.20
C LEU A 68 -19.15 -8.92 3.95
N ASP A 69 -19.24 -7.70 3.42
CA ASP A 69 -18.10 -6.77 3.31
C ASP A 69 -18.31 -5.57 4.24
N PRO A 70 -17.69 -5.57 5.45
CA PRO A 70 -17.73 -4.42 6.33
C PRO A 70 -16.82 -3.32 5.75
N ARG A 71 -17.44 -2.17 5.43
CA ARG A 71 -16.76 -0.97 4.93
C ARG A 71 -16.17 -0.12 6.05
#